data_AF-A0A1G3XMC2-F1
#
_entry.id   AF-A0A1G3XMC2-F1
#
_cell.length_a   1.000
_cell.length_b   1.000
_cell.length_c   1.000
_cell.angle_alpha   90.00
_cell.angle_beta   90.00
_cell.angle_gamma   90.00
#
_symmetry.space_group_name_H-M   'P 1'
#
loop_
_entity.id
_entity.type
_entity.pdbx_description
1 polymer ?
#
loop_
_entity_poly.entity_id
_entity_poly.type
_entity_poly.pdbx_seq_one_letter_code
_entity_poly.pdbx_strand_id
1 'polypeptide(L)'
;MLKMAAEYGDGWIPVFVSAEEYREARERLLSNLKAAGRSSEEMVFSFCDNKFSTFEARRDSIEEYLEAGCEYYVALWNIGEDQYKARLKQYANNVLSSFR
;
A
#
# COMPACT_ATOMS: atom_id res chain seq x y z
N MET A 1 4.76 -14.17 -10.32
CA MET A 1 4.83 -13.84 -8.88
C MET A 1 3.47 -13.90 -8.19
N LEU A 2 2.42 -13.26 -8.71
CA LEU A 2 1.08 -13.26 -8.08
C LEU A 2 0.53 -14.67 -7.77
N LYS A 3 0.73 -15.65 -8.65
CA LYS A 3 0.31 -17.05 -8.39
C LYS A 3 1.00 -17.65 -7.17
N MET A 4 2.32 -17.49 -7.03
CA MET A 4 3.06 -17.99 -5.87
C MET A 4 2.67 -17.24 -4.59
N ALA A 5 2.43 -15.93 -4.68
CA ALA A 5 1.94 -15.15 -3.55
C ALA A 5 0.56 -15.67 -3.09
N ALA A 6 -0.36 -15.95 -4.03
CA ALA A 6 -1.65 -16.55 -3.68
C ALA A 6 -1.51 -17.95 -3.07
N GLU A 7 -0.61 -18.80 -3.58
CA GLU A 7 -0.46 -20.17 -3.08
C GLU A 7 0.19 -20.24 -1.70
N TYR A 8 1.15 -19.35 -1.40
CA TYR A 8 2.03 -19.51 -0.23
C TYR A 8 2.18 -18.27 0.65
N GLY A 9 1.77 -17.10 0.18
CA GLY A 9 1.95 -15.84 0.89
C GLY A 9 0.73 -15.47 1.73
N ASP A 10 0.97 -14.77 2.83
CA ASP A 10 -0.08 -14.18 3.67
C ASP A 10 -0.17 -12.65 3.48
N GLY A 11 0.63 -12.11 2.56
CA GLY A 11 0.64 -10.71 2.21
C GLY A 11 1.27 -10.44 0.85
N TRP A 12 0.84 -9.35 0.24
CA TRP A 12 1.40 -8.84 -1.00
C TRP A 12 1.65 -7.35 -0.87
N ILE A 13 2.91 -6.95 -1.06
CA ILE A 13 3.39 -5.57 -0.91
C ILE A 13 4.14 -5.18 -2.20
N PRO A 14 3.45 -4.74 -3.26
CA PRO A 14 4.10 -4.28 -4.47
C PRO A 14 4.69 -2.89 -4.27
N VAL A 15 5.66 -2.59 -5.11
CA VAL A 15 6.31 -1.29 -5.30
C VAL A 15 6.24 -0.94 -6.78
N PHE A 16 6.33 0.36 -7.12
CA PHE A 16 6.38 0.84 -8.51
C PHE A 16 5.19 0.47 -9.41
N VAL A 17 4.01 0.26 -8.84
CA VAL A 17 2.75 0.15 -9.58
C VAL A 17 1.93 1.42 -9.38
N SER A 18 0.98 1.68 -10.27
CA SER A 18 -0.11 2.65 -10.10
C SER A 18 -1.28 2.04 -9.33
N ALA A 19 -2.23 2.88 -8.86
CA ALA A 19 -3.42 2.40 -8.16
C ALA A 19 -4.32 1.52 -9.05
N GLU A 20 -4.37 1.80 -10.36
CA GLU A 20 -5.10 0.97 -11.33
C GLU A 20 -4.45 -0.40 -11.49
N GLU A 21 -3.15 -0.44 -11.77
CA GLU A 21 -2.40 -1.70 -11.90
C GLU A 21 -2.45 -2.51 -10.60
N TYR A 22 -2.46 -1.84 -9.46
CA TYR A 22 -2.67 -2.45 -8.15
C TYR A 22 -4.04 -3.12 -8.05
N ARG A 23 -5.11 -2.42 -8.44
CA ARG A 23 -6.49 -2.95 -8.42
C ARG A 23 -6.60 -4.19 -9.31
N GLU A 24 -6.10 -4.13 -10.54
CA GLU A 24 -6.10 -5.26 -11.46
C GLU A 24 -5.29 -6.45 -10.92
N ALA A 25 -4.12 -6.19 -10.35
CA ALA A 25 -3.29 -7.23 -9.75
C ALA A 25 -3.93 -7.84 -8.49
N ARG A 26 -4.64 -7.04 -7.69
CA ARG A 26 -5.43 -7.51 -6.53
C ARG A 26 -6.56 -8.44 -6.98
N GLU A 27 -7.31 -8.09 -8.01
CA GLU A 27 -8.36 -8.97 -8.57
C GLU A 27 -7.79 -10.31 -9.05
N ARG A 28 -6.62 -10.27 -9.73
CA ARG A 28 -5.91 -11.48 -10.15
C ARG A 28 -5.44 -12.31 -8.97
N LEU A 29 -4.97 -11.69 -7.89
CA LEU A 29 -4.60 -12.38 -6.65
C LEU A 29 -5.80 -13.07 -6.01
N LEU A 30 -6.94 -12.38 -5.91
CA LEU A 30 -8.19 -12.95 -5.38
C LEU A 30 -8.65 -14.17 -6.19
N SER A 31 -8.57 -14.08 -7.52
CA SER A 31 -8.86 -15.22 -8.40
C SER A 31 -7.91 -16.41 -8.16
N ASN A 32 -6.62 -16.13 -7.99
CA ASN A 32 -5.62 -17.18 -7.71
C ASN A 32 -5.78 -17.78 -6.30
N LEU A 33 -6.13 -17.00 -5.28
CA LEU A 33 -6.41 -17.49 -3.92
C LEU A 33 -7.56 -18.49 -3.95
N LYS A 34 -8.67 -18.12 -4.63
CA LYS A 34 -9.81 -19.01 -4.83
C LYS A 34 -9.40 -20.29 -5.56
N ALA A 35 -8.58 -20.20 -6.60
CA ALA A 35 -8.09 -21.36 -7.33
C ALA A 35 -7.18 -22.27 -6.50
N ALA A 36 -6.46 -21.71 -5.52
CA ALA A 36 -5.63 -22.43 -4.55
C ALA A 36 -6.43 -22.99 -3.35
N GLY A 37 -7.75 -22.75 -3.29
CA GLY A 37 -8.59 -23.18 -2.17
C GLY A 37 -8.43 -22.34 -0.89
N ARG A 38 -7.94 -21.11 -1.00
CA ARG A 38 -7.70 -20.18 0.11
C ARG A 38 -8.72 -19.05 0.15
N SER A 39 -8.96 -18.53 1.34
CA SER A 39 -9.80 -17.35 1.59
C SER A 39 -9.08 -16.05 1.24
N SER A 40 -9.82 -15.02 0.85
CA SER A 40 -9.26 -13.67 0.68
C SER A 40 -8.79 -13.04 1.99
N GLU A 41 -9.33 -13.48 3.12
CA GLU A 41 -8.93 -13.00 4.47
C GLU A 41 -7.54 -13.51 4.89
N GLU A 42 -7.00 -14.52 4.21
CA GLU A 42 -5.64 -15.03 4.45
C GLU A 42 -4.56 -14.18 3.78
N MET A 43 -4.93 -13.16 3.01
CA MET A 43 -4.00 -12.31 2.26
C MET A 43 -4.16 -10.86 2.66
N VAL A 44 -3.10 -10.29 3.23
CA VAL A 44 -3.01 -8.86 3.49
C VAL A 44 -2.59 -8.12 2.23
N PHE A 45 -3.43 -7.19 1.78
CA PHE A 45 -3.16 -6.33 0.63
C PHE A 45 -2.52 -5.03 1.10
N SER A 46 -1.23 -4.84 0.83
CA SER A 46 -0.50 -3.62 1.21
C SER A 46 0.10 -2.96 -0.02
N PHE A 47 0.52 -1.70 0.11
CA PHE A 47 1.30 -1.01 -0.92
C PHE A 47 2.47 -0.26 -0.29
N CYS A 48 3.62 -0.28 -0.96
CA CYS A 48 4.78 0.47 -0.53
C CYS A 48 5.09 1.60 -1.52
N ASP A 49 4.75 2.82 -1.13
CA ASP A 49 5.07 4.01 -1.92
C ASP A 49 6.48 4.50 -1.61
N ASN A 50 7.30 4.57 -2.65
CA ASN A 50 8.67 5.04 -2.61
C ASN A 50 8.87 6.42 -3.26
N LYS A 51 7.80 7.05 -3.73
CA LYS A 51 7.88 8.38 -4.32
C LYS A 51 8.12 9.42 -3.22
N PHE A 52 8.93 10.44 -3.51
CA PHE A 52 8.96 11.65 -2.70
C PHE A 52 7.94 12.64 -3.25
N SER A 53 7.05 13.15 -2.41
CA SER A 53 5.93 14.01 -2.83
C SER A 53 5.56 15.03 -1.77
N THR A 54 4.70 15.98 -2.14
CA THR A 54 4.06 16.90 -1.19
C THR A 54 3.12 16.13 -0.26
N PHE A 55 2.74 16.71 0.88
CA PHE A 55 1.77 16.07 1.78
C PHE A 55 0.39 15.91 1.15
N GLU A 56 -0.02 16.82 0.28
CA GLU A 56 -1.27 16.73 -0.48
C GLU A 56 -1.26 15.54 -1.43
N ALA A 57 -0.28 15.47 -2.33
CA ALA A 57 -0.13 14.33 -3.24
C ALA A 57 0.05 13.00 -2.49
N ARG A 58 0.56 13.03 -1.25
CA ARG A 58 0.59 11.84 -0.40
C ARG A 58 -0.79 11.40 0.06
N ARG A 59 -1.64 12.33 0.49
CA ARG A 59 -3.02 12.01 0.88
C ARG A 59 -3.80 11.44 -0.30
N ASP A 60 -3.72 12.11 -1.45
CA ASP A 60 -4.41 11.68 -2.67
C ASP A 60 -3.96 10.26 -3.04
N SER A 61 -2.64 9.99 -2.99
CA SER A 61 -2.14 8.63 -3.22
C SER A 61 -2.69 7.64 -2.19
N ILE A 62 -2.71 7.94 -0.90
CA ILE A 62 -3.26 7.02 0.10
C ILE A 62 -4.73 6.71 -0.20
N GLU A 63 -5.55 7.73 -0.51
CA GLU A 63 -6.96 7.58 -0.88
C GLU A 63 -7.13 6.67 -2.10
N GLU A 64 -6.39 6.91 -3.19
CA GLU A 64 -6.44 6.08 -4.40
C GLU A 64 -6.17 4.60 -4.10
N TYR A 65 -5.17 4.29 -3.26
CA TYR A 65 -4.85 2.90 -2.91
C TYR A 65 -5.85 2.29 -1.93
N LEU A 66 -6.38 3.06 -0.98
CA LEU A 66 -7.47 2.61 -0.10
C LEU A 66 -8.70 2.22 -0.93
N GLU A 67 -9.09 3.06 -1.89
CA GLU A 67 -10.19 2.78 -2.83
C GLU A 67 -9.90 1.55 -3.72
N ALA A 68 -8.63 1.32 -4.07
CA ALA A 68 -8.20 0.11 -4.78
C ALA A 68 -8.18 -1.16 -3.90
N GLY A 69 -8.53 -1.05 -2.62
CA GLY A 69 -8.60 -2.18 -1.69
C GLY A 69 -7.28 -2.50 -0.99
N CYS A 70 -6.40 -1.51 -0.83
CA CYS A 70 -5.22 -1.58 0.04
C CYS A 70 -5.65 -1.46 1.50
N GLU A 71 -5.12 -2.34 2.35
CA GLU A 71 -5.34 -2.35 3.79
C GLU A 71 -4.23 -1.60 4.53
N TYR A 72 -2.99 -1.73 4.05
CA TYR A 72 -1.83 -1.06 4.65
C TYR A 72 -1.03 -0.30 3.61
N TYR A 73 -1.00 1.02 3.75
CA TYR A 73 -0.16 1.89 2.94
C TYR A 73 1.15 2.21 3.69
N VAL A 74 2.28 1.88 3.08
CA VAL A 74 3.62 2.14 3.61
C VAL A 74 4.25 3.26 2.82
N ALA A 75 4.57 4.38 3.47
CA ALA A 75 5.36 5.45 2.87
C ALA A 75 6.84 5.26 3.23
N LEU A 76 7.69 5.02 2.24
CA LEU A 76 9.14 4.99 2.42
C LEU A 76 9.72 6.41 2.44
N TRP A 77 10.46 6.71 3.50
CA TRP A 77 11.01 8.05 3.73
C TRP A 77 12.52 7.97 3.68
N ASN A 78 13.11 8.62 2.69
CA ASN A 78 14.55 8.81 2.62
C ASN A 78 14.87 10.24 3.09
N ILE A 79 14.94 10.42 4.40
CA ILE A 79 15.28 11.69 5.03
C ILE A 79 16.40 11.49 6.05
N GLY A 80 17.29 12.48 6.16
CA GLY A 80 18.38 12.44 7.14
C GLY A 80 17.87 12.46 8.58
N GLU A 81 18.65 11.85 9.49
CA GLU A 81 18.28 11.67 10.90
C GLU A 81 17.86 12.98 11.59
N ASP A 82 18.56 14.08 11.30
CA ASP A 82 18.29 15.40 11.89
C ASP A 82 16.91 15.97 11.55
N GLN A 83 16.31 15.53 10.43
CA GLN A 83 15.03 16.05 9.94
C GLN A 83 13.85 15.13 10.29
N TYR A 84 14.11 13.91 10.75
CA TYR A 84 13.09 12.87 10.90
C TYR A 84 11.98 13.27 11.87
N LYS A 85 12.33 13.79 13.06
CA LYS A 85 11.34 14.20 14.08
C LYS A 85 10.42 15.33 13.60
N ALA A 86 10.99 16.35 12.96
CA ALA A 86 10.21 17.47 12.44
C ALA A 86 9.28 17.01 11.31
N ARG A 87 9.79 16.18 10.39
CA ARG A 87 9.02 15.64 9.28
C ARG A 87 7.89 14.72 9.74
N LEU A 88 8.13 13.86 10.74
CA LEU A 88 7.09 13.01 11.34
C LEU A 88 5.94 13.84 11.89
N LYS A 89 6.22 14.91 12.64
CA LYS A 89 5.18 15.81 13.16
C LYS A 89 4.37 16.45 12.04
N GLN A 90 5.03 16.92 10.99
CA GLN A 90 4.35 17.48 9.83
C GLN A 90 3.48 16.44 9.14
N TYR A 91 3.98 15.23 8.91
CA TYR A 91 3.22 14.17 8.28
C TYR A 91 2.01 13.74 9.12
N ALA A 92 2.17 13.62 10.44
CA ALA A 92 1.05 13.31 11.33
C ALA A 92 -0.06 14.36 11.22
N ASN A 93 0.31 15.64 11.19
CA ASN A 93 -0.63 16.77 11.15
C ASN A 93 -1.23 17.04 9.76
N ASN A 94 -0.53 16.66 8.68
CA ASN A 94 -0.94 16.99 7.32
C ASN A 94 -1.41 15.77 6.52
N VAL A 95 -1.10 14.56 6.95
CA VAL A 95 -1.48 13.33 6.23
C VAL A 95 -2.31 12.44 7.14
N LEU A 96 -1.75 11.96 8.27
CA LEU A 96 -2.46 10.98 9.12
C LEU A 96 -3.74 11.52 9.73
N SER A 97 -3.83 12.83 9.99
CA SER A 97 -5.05 13.44 10.51
C SER A 97 -6.28 13.26 9.61
N SER A 98 -6.09 12.98 8.32
CA SER A 98 -7.15 12.73 7.34
C SER A 98 -7.66 11.29 7.35
N PHE A 99 -6.93 10.35 7.97
CA PHE A 99 -7.26 8.92 7.99
C PHE A 99 -7.37 8.49 9.46
N ARG A 100 -8.60 8.37 9.97
CA ARG A 100 -8.90 7.93 11.34
C ARG A 100 -9.79 6.72 11.34
#